data_AF-A0A523J7M5-F1
#
_entry.id   AF-A0A523J7M5-F1
#
_cell.length_a   1.000
_cell.length_b   1.000
_cell.length_c   1.000
_cell.angle_alpha   90.00
_cell.angle_beta   90.00
_cell.angle_gamma   90.00
#
_symmetry.space_group_name_H-M   'P 1'
#
loop_
_entity.id
_entity.type
_entity.pdbx_description
1 polymer ?
#
loop_
_entity_poly.entity_id
_entity_poly.type
_entity_poly.pdbx_seq_one_letter_code
_entity_poly.pdbx_strand_id
1 'polypeptide(L)'
;MNLDHLRFEGGKVSIQNFDFFKITGADRERFFQGQVTSDLEKLSPGESQLSARLDRTGKVSSFFHLAKMKDYLILMVDKKLSEITITSFEKFIIMDEVEIEKWDQEPQLVLTPIKLNLEKGEYFSLELFGETGHLYWGENLNKVRVLPFLDLNQDELETIHCISGYPYLEETDSLVNESYLNELAVSYQKGCFLGQETAAKINTFKGAAYFPVLLKVDELLGKDFYHKPFAVEGRKGGVIQSSVSIESENYLRATLFRNFRLEGKKIDLSLEGIILNAEVVFLPYLKKNTRADKALELYHRGVELFQQGDDDMALDLLERSVAIDPTLADAYESLGVILGRLEKYNEAIEWMDRLISVDPTAIMGHTNKSLYLMKLGRIEEAEEEKAKATVKSFESHAKKTEVEKVDQELLRREEMFHQVLELDSEDVIANFGIADISFKRKEFGKAVRHLEVTLKTDPKYSQGYLLLGKCHIEMGEKDKALETLKKGIEIASKKGDMMPANEMQRIFSAL
;
A
#
# COMPACT_ATOMS: atom_id res chain seq x y z
N MET A 1 -21.68 -4.68 8.52
CA MET A 1 -21.57 -3.31 7.96
C MET A 1 -20.46 -3.33 6.92
N ASN A 2 -20.63 -2.64 5.80
CA ASN A 2 -19.65 -2.67 4.72
C ASN A 2 -18.42 -1.89 5.17
N LEU A 3 -17.24 -2.51 5.19
CA LEU A 3 -15.97 -1.86 5.54
C LEU A 3 -15.79 -0.54 4.77
N ASP A 4 -16.27 -0.53 3.53
CA ASP A 4 -16.39 0.62 2.65
C ASP A 4 -17.06 1.82 3.30
N HIS A 5 -18.12 1.63 4.09
CA HIS A 5 -18.83 2.75 4.71
C HIS A 5 -17.91 3.54 5.64
N LEU A 6 -17.14 2.89 6.52
CA LEU A 6 -16.16 3.60 7.33
C LEU A 6 -15.05 4.22 6.47
N ARG A 7 -14.56 3.46 5.48
CA ARG A 7 -13.43 3.87 4.63
C ARG A 7 -13.76 5.06 3.75
N PHE A 8 -15.02 5.25 3.38
CA PHE A 8 -15.46 6.32 2.49
C PHE A 8 -16.27 7.42 3.16
N GLU A 9 -17.17 7.06 4.06
CA GLU A 9 -18.11 7.98 4.71
C GLU A 9 -17.67 8.33 6.13
N GLY A 10 -16.74 7.59 6.72
CA GLY A 10 -16.27 7.84 8.07
C GLY A 10 -17.32 7.53 9.14
N GLY A 11 -16.93 7.68 10.40
CA GLY A 11 -17.77 7.35 11.54
C GLY A 11 -17.25 7.95 12.83
N LYS A 12 -18.16 8.11 13.81
CA LYS A 12 -17.78 8.53 15.16
C LYS A 12 -17.39 7.29 15.95
N VAL A 13 -16.27 7.39 16.65
CA VAL A 13 -15.75 6.31 17.48
C VAL A 13 -15.90 6.68 18.94
N SER A 14 -16.46 5.76 19.73
CA SER A 14 -16.48 5.90 21.17
C SER A 14 -15.06 5.86 21.73
N ILE A 15 -14.68 6.90 22.46
CA ILE A 15 -13.38 7.01 23.13
C ILE A 15 -13.48 6.83 24.64
N GLN A 16 -14.59 6.30 25.15
CA GLN A 16 -14.81 6.14 26.58
C GLN A 16 -13.80 5.20 27.25
N ASN A 17 -13.10 4.36 26.47
CA ASN A 17 -12.08 3.43 26.95
C ASN A 17 -10.68 4.05 27.01
N PHE A 18 -10.50 5.29 26.56
CA PHE A 18 -9.23 5.98 26.61
C PHE A 18 -9.18 6.98 27.77
N ASP A 19 -8.00 7.08 28.39
CA ASP A 19 -7.61 8.22 29.20
C ASP A 19 -6.66 9.10 28.39
N PHE A 20 -6.70 10.38 28.69
CA PHE A 20 -5.86 11.38 28.06
C PHE A 20 -5.00 12.07 29.11
N PHE A 21 -3.75 12.35 28.74
CA PHE A 21 -2.81 13.05 29.58
C PHE A 21 -2.16 14.19 28.79
N LYS A 22 -2.09 15.35 29.42
CA LYS A 22 -1.38 16.51 28.91
C LYS A 22 0.03 16.50 29.46
N ILE A 23 1.00 16.65 28.57
CA ILE A 23 2.42 16.63 28.92
C ILE A 23 3.00 18.01 28.62
N THR A 24 3.53 18.66 29.64
CA THR A 24 4.11 20.01 29.59
C THR A 24 5.57 19.98 30.04
N GLY A 25 6.23 21.15 30.03
CA GLY A 25 7.63 21.30 30.42
C GLY A 25 8.59 21.46 29.23
N ALA A 26 9.76 22.03 29.48
CA ALA A 26 10.74 22.40 28.45
C ALA A 26 11.41 21.18 27.81
N ASP A 27 11.62 20.10 28.57
CA ASP A 27 12.33 18.90 28.11
C ASP A 27 11.41 17.82 27.51
N ARG A 28 10.08 18.05 27.48
CA ARG A 28 9.07 17.05 27.12
C ARG A 28 9.36 16.28 25.83
N GLU A 29 9.75 16.96 24.76
CA GLU A 29 9.99 16.31 23.46
C GLU A 29 11.25 15.45 23.51
N ARG A 30 12.33 16.00 24.06
CA ARG A 30 13.61 15.29 24.23
C ARG A 30 13.45 14.07 25.13
N PHE A 31 12.72 14.21 26.23
CA PHE A 31 12.43 13.12 27.15
C PHE A 31 11.67 12.01 26.43
N PHE A 32 10.50 12.31 25.85
CA PHE A 32 9.69 11.29 25.19
C PHE A 32 10.40 10.66 23.98
N GLN A 33 11.21 11.42 23.23
CA GLN A 33 12.02 10.89 22.12
C GLN A 33 12.94 9.75 22.58
N GLY A 34 13.47 9.79 23.81
CA GLY A 34 14.27 8.70 24.39
C GLY A 34 13.47 7.59 25.08
N GLN A 35 12.19 7.82 25.39
CA GLN A 35 11.36 6.87 26.14
C GLN A 35 10.42 6.01 25.28
N VAL A 36 10.03 6.47 24.10
CA VAL A 36 9.07 5.73 23.25
C VAL A 36 9.75 5.01 22.10
N THR A 37 9.07 4.09 21.43
CA THR A 37 9.60 3.36 20.26
C THR A 37 9.54 4.15 18.95
N SER A 38 8.62 5.11 18.85
CA SER A 38 8.33 5.93 17.67
C SER A 38 9.18 7.21 17.63
N ASP A 39 9.24 7.91 16.49
CA ASP A 39 10.16 9.03 16.26
C ASP A 39 9.45 10.38 16.37
N LEU A 40 9.48 10.98 17.57
CA LEU A 40 8.77 12.22 17.89
C LEU A 40 9.34 13.43 17.14
N GLU A 41 10.61 13.41 16.74
CA GLU A 41 11.25 14.51 16.00
C GLU A 41 10.68 14.67 14.58
N LYS A 42 10.14 13.60 14.00
CA LYS A 42 9.48 13.62 12.68
C LYS A 42 8.03 14.10 12.73
N LEU A 43 7.46 14.25 13.93
CA LEU A 43 6.07 14.60 14.11
C LEU A 43 5.88 16.12 14.04
N SER A 44 4.95 16.57 13.20
CA SER A 44 4.59 17.99 13.11
C SER A 44 3.53 18.36 14.15
N PRO A 45 3.42 19.63 14.58
CA PRO A 45 2.31 20.08 15.41
C PRO A 45 0.95 19.79 14.74
N GLY A 46 0.02 19.21 15.49
CA GLY A 46 -1.28 18.75 14.99
C GLY A 46 -1.29 17.30 14.48
N GLU A 47 -0.17 16.59 14.56
CA GLU A 47 -0.07 15.17 14.20
C GLU A 47 0.13 14.30 15.46
N SER A 48 -0.16 13.01 15.31
CA SER A 48 0.13 12.00 16.32
C SER A 48 0.69 10.73 15.70
N GLN A 49 1.27 9.90 16.56
CA GLN A 49 1.82 8.60 16.16
C GLN A 49 1.51 7.53 17.21
N LEU A 50 1.25 6.30 16.76
CA LEU A 50 1.20 5.16 17.64
C LEU A 50 2.61 4.86 18.16
N SER A 51 2.70 4.61 19.46
CA SER A 51 3.95 4.45 20.19
C SER A 51 3.82 3.30 21.17
N ALA A 52 4.92 2.64 21.46
CA ALA A 52 4.99 1.63 22.51
C ALA A 52 6.05 1.98 23.55
N ARG A 53 5.86 1.43 24.74
CA ARG A 53 6.88 1.34 25.78
C ARG A 53 7.30 -0.12 25.88
N LEU A 54 8.60 -0.36 25.75
CA LEU A 54 9.18 -1.69 25.90
C LEU A 54 9.96 -1.79 27.19
N ASP A 55 10.09 -3.00 27.72
CA ASP A 55 11.07 -3.32 28.75
C ASP A 55 12.47 -3.58 28.15
N ARG A 56 13.46 -3.88 29.01
CA ARG A 56 14.83 -4.21 28.57
C ARG A 56 14.92 -5.47 27.73
N THR A 57 13.93 -6.36 27.81
CA THR A 57 13.89 -7.61 27.04
C THR A 57 13.25 -7.43 25.68
N GLY A 58 12.58 -6.30 25.42
CA GLY A 58 11.85 -6.02 24.18
C GLY A 58 10.37 -6.41 24.23
N LYS A 59 9.84 -6.69 25.42
CA LYS A 59 8.41 -6.94 25.63
C LYS A 59 7.63 -5.64 25.77
N VAL A 60 6.40 -5.63 25.27
CA VAL A 60 5.52 -4.45 25.31
C VAL A 60 4.93 -4.29 26.70
N SER A 61 5.25 -3.20 27.40
CA SER A 61 4.62 -2.85 28.67
C SER A 61 3.31 -2.09 28.46
N SER A 62 3.29 -1.21 27.47
CA SER A 62 2.09 -0.47 27.06
C SER A 62 2.26 0.13 25.67
N PHE A 63 1.14 0.55 25.07
CA PHE A 63 1.11 1.29 23.81
C PHE A 63 0.04 2.38 23.88
N PHE A 64 0.26 3.44 23.14
CA PHE A 64 -0.54 4.67 23.21
C PHE A 64 -0.27 5.55 22.00
N HIS A 65 -1.20 6.46 21.71
CA HIS A 65 -0.95 7.53 20.75
C HIS A 65 -0.30 8.71 21.46
N LEU A 66 0.74 9.26 20.85
CA LEU A 66 1.39 10.48 21.30
C LEU A 66 1.22 11.55 20.23
N ALA A 67 0.50 12.61 20.56
CA ALA A 67 0.24 13.74 19.70
C ALA A 67 1.13 14.93 20.07
N LYS A 68 1.64 15.63 19.04
CA LYS A 68 2.41 16.86 19.22
C LYS A 68 1.51 18.06 19.00
N MET A 69 1.34 18.85 20.05
CA MET A 69 0.73 20.18 19.94
C MET A 69 1.83 21.23 19.92
N LYS A 70 1.46 22.49 19.68
CA LYS A 70 2.43 23.60 19.60
C LYS A 70 3.27 23.74 20.87
N ASP A 71 2.62 23.68 22.03
CA ASP A 71 3.24 24.00 23.33
C ASP A 71 3.23 22.83 24.32
N TYR A 72 2.64 21.69 23.97
CA TYR A 72 2.47 20.51 24.83
C TYR A 72 2.35 19.22 24.00
N LEU A 73 2.41 18.06 24.64
CA LEU A 73 2.04 16.77 24.02
C LEU A 73 0.74 16.26 24.63
N ILE A 74 0.00 15.46 23.86
CA ILE A 74 -1.16 14.72 24.38
C ILE A 74 -0.85 13.23 24.25
N LEU A 75 -1.01 12.49 25.34
CA LEU A 75 -0.93 11.05 25.36
C LEU A 75 -2.33 10.48 25.49
N MET A 76 -2.76 9.68 24.51
CA MET A 76 -4.02 8.94 24.50
C MET A 76 -3.72 7.45 24.68
N VAL A 77 -4.21 6.86 25.76
CA VAL A 77 -3.90 5.48 26.16
C VAL A 77 -5.14 4.77 26.65
N ASP A 78 -5.24 3.46 26.43
CA ASP A 78 -6.34 2.69 27.00
C ASP A 78 -6.34 2.79 28.53
N LYS A 79 -7.52 2.94 29.13
CA LYS A 79 -7.70 3.05 30.59
C LYS A 79 -7.02 1.92 31.34
N LYS A 80 -7.05 0.69 30.81
CA LYS A 80 -6.41 -0.47 31.45
C LYS A 80 -4.88 -0.37 31.47
N LEU A 81 -4.29 0.40 30.56
CA LEU A 81 -2.83 0.60 30.46
C LEU A 81 -2.36 1.93 31.06
N SER A 82 -3.28 2.79 31.52
CA SER A 82 -2.95 4.16 31.93
C SER A 82 -1.99 4.19 33.12
N GLU A 83 -2.31 3.49 34.21
CA GLU A 83 -1.49 3.48 35.43
C GLU A 83 -0.06 2.98 35.17
N ILE A 84 0.07 1.83 34.49
CA ILE A 84 1.39 1.26 34.16
C ILE A 84 2.18 2.17 33.23
N THR A 85 1.52 2.84 32.28
CA THR A 85 2.15 3.76 31.33
C THR A 85 2.72 4.98 32.05
N ILE A 86 1.89 5.70 32.82
CA ILE A 86 2.31 6.93 33.50
C ILE A 86 3.39 6.64 34.54
N THR A 87 3.18 5.64 35.38
CA THR A 87 4.18 5.21 36.38
C THR A 87 5.52 4.84 35.72
N SER A 88 5.49 4.28 34.51
CA SER A 88 6.72 3.95 33.78
C SER A 88 7.49 5.16 33.27
N PHE A 89 6.83 6.30 33.04
CA PHE A 89 7.49 7.55 32.65
C PHE A 89 7.99 8.32 33.86
N GLU A 90 7.16 8.48 34.89
CA GLU A 90 7.50 9.20 36.12
C GLU A 90 8.77 8.64 36.77
N LYS A 91 9.00 7.32 36.71
CA LYS A 91 10.23 6.67 37.19
C LYS A 91 11.52 7.20 36.54
N PHE A 92 11.44 7.75 35.33
CA PHE A 92 12.59 8.26 34.58
C PHE A 92 12.63 9.79 34.53
N ILE A 93 11.59 10.49 34.98
CA ILE A 93 11.61 11.95 35.16
C ILE A 93 12.41 12.22 36.43
N ILE A 94 13.70 12.55 36.28
CA ILE A 94 14.60 12.82 37.40
C ILE A 94 15.10 14.27 37.37
N MET A 95 15.69 14.69 36.25
CA MET A 95 16.20 16.05 36.06
C MET A 95 15.55 16.78 34.87
N ASP A 96 14.67 16.10 34.14
CA ASP A 96 13.99 16.68 32.99
C ASP A 96 12.81 17.53 33.48
N GLU A 97 12.66 18.74 32.92
CA GLU A 97 11.48 19.57 33.15
C GLU A 97 10.30 19.01 32.34
N VAL A 98 9.62 18.02 32.92
CA VAL A 98 8.46 17.33 32.35
C VAL A 98 7.39 17.11 33.41
N GLU A 99 6.15 17.48 33.10
CA GLU A 99 4.99 17.26 33.95
C GLU A 99 3.92 16.52 33.14
N ILE A 100 3.28 15.52 33.76
CA ILE A 100 2.25 14.70 33.13
C ILE A 100 0.99 14.81 33.98
N GLU A 101 -0.06 15.41 33.43
CA GLU A 101 -1.33 15.62 34.13
C GLU A 101 -2.48 14.95 33.36
N LYS A 102 -3.50 14.50 34.08
CA LYS A 102 -4.72 14.01 33.42
C LYS A 102 -5.38 15.17 32.67
N TRP A 103 -5.82 14.90 31.44
CA TRP A 103 -6.44 15.91 30.59
C TRP A 103 -7.95 15.79 30.62
N ASP A 104 -8.61 16.72 31.32
CA ASP A 104 -10.05 16.68 31.60
C ASP A 104 -10.94 17.23 30.46
N GLN A 105 -10.46 17.22 29.22
CA GLN A 105 -11.28 17.58 28.07
C GLN A 105 -12.09 16.36 27.59
N GLU A 106 -13.23 16.62 26.94
CA GLU A 106 -14.07 15.60 26.31
C GLU A 106 -13.93 15.69 24.78
N PRO A 107 -12.84 15.16 24.21
CA PRO A 107 -12.68 15.21 22.77
C PRO A 107 -13.71 14.31 22.06
N GLN A 108 -13.87 14.52 20.76
CA GLN A 108 -14.59 13.61 19.89
C GLN A 108 -13.62 13.04 18.87
N LEU A 109 -13.69 11.73 18.66
CA LEU A 109 -12.92 11.02 17.66
C LEU A 109 -13.82 10.68 16.48
N VAL A 110 -13.38 11.09 15.29
CA VAL A 110 -13.98 10.73 14.03
C VAL A 110 -12.91 10.06 13.18
N LEU A 111 -13.21 8.87 12.68
CA LEU A 111 -12.44 8.24 11.61
C LEU A 111 -13.06 8.69 10.30
N THR A 112 -12.28 9.30 9.42
CA THR A 112 -12.80 9.72 8.14
C THR A 112 -11.66 9.87 7.13
N PRO A 113 -11.87 9.44 5.88
CA PRO A 113 -10.96 9.82 4.81
C PRO A 113 -11.14 11.30 4.43
N ILE A 114 -12.24 11.94 4.83
CA ILE A 114 -12.65 13.30 4.43
C ILE A 114 -11.89 14.33 5.26
N LYS A 115 -11.35 15.34 4.59
CA LYS A 115 -10.71 16.45 5.26
C LYS A 115 -11.78 17.23 6.04
N LEU A 116 -11.66 17.23 7.36
CA LEU A 116 -12.52 18.05 8.21
C LEU A 116 -12.13 19.53 8.07
N ASN A 117 -13.09 20.38 7.72
CA ASN A 117 -12.92 21.83 7.75
C ASN A 117 -13.38 22.36 9.11
N LEU A 118 -12.43 22.49 10.04
CA LEU A 118 -12.69 22.95 11.40
C LEU A 118 -12.51 24.47 11.47
N GLU A 119 -13.61 25.23 11.43
CA GLU A 119 -13.56 26.70 11.52
C GLU A 119 -13.12 27.21 12.90
N LYS A 120 -13.37 26.43 13.96
CA LYS A 120 -13.04 26.72 15.37
C LYS A 120 -12.78 25.42 16.14
N GLY A 121 -11.80 25.42 17.03
CA GLY A 121 -11.43 24.27 17.86
C GLY A 121 -9.95 23.88 17.73
N GLU A 122 -9.47 23.06 18.65
CA GLU A 122 -8.16 22.40 18.53
C GLU A 122 -8.40 20.96 18.06
N TYR A 123 -7.45 20.44 17.28
CA TYR A 123 -7.49 19.06 16.81
C TYR A 123 -6.08 18.52 16.57
N PHE A 124 -5.97 17.19 16.54
CA PHE A 124 -4.84 16.53 15.91
C PHE A 124 -5.32 15.35 15.05
N SER A 125 -4.54 15.01 14.03
CA SER A 125 -4.74 13.80 13.24
C SER A 125 -4.04 12.61 13.87
N LEU A 126 -4.65 11.43 13.74
CA LEU A 126 -4.12 10.15 14.16
C LEU A 126 -4.41 9.10 13.12
N GLU A 127 -3.59 8.06 13.06
CA GLU A 127 -3.91 6.85 12.30
C GLU A 127 -4.42 5.81 13.29
N LEU A 128 -5.70 5.44 13.21
CA LEU A 128 -6.30 4.45 14.11
C LEU A 128 -6.88 3.33 13.28
N PHE A 129 -6.49 2.09 13.59
CA PHE A 129 -6.88 0.90 12.83
C PHE A 129 -6.57 1.00 11.32
N GLY A 130 -5.46 1.65 10.96
CA GLY A 130 -5.07 1.86 9.55
C GLY A 130 -5.85 2.95 8.83
N GLU A 131 -6.82 3.58 9.49
CA GLU A 131 -7.63 4.67 8.94
C GLU A 131 -7.21 6.03 9.49
N THR A 132 -7.40 7.08 8.68
CA THR A 132 -7.15 8.45 9.13
C THR A 132 -8.27 8.87 10.09
N GLY A 133 -7.87 9.25 11.30
CA GLY A 133 -8.72 9.79 12.34
C GLY A 133 -8.37 11.22 12.70
N HIS A 134 -9.36 11.91 13.23
CA HIS A 134 -9.23 13.26 13.76
C HIS A 134 -9.87 13.30 15.13
N LEU A 135 -9.08 13.75 16.11
CA LEU A 135 -9.55 14.00 17.46
C LEU A 135 -9.64 15.51 17.67
N TYR A 136 -10.82 16.01 18.03
CA TYR A 136 -11.11 17.44 18.12
C TYR A 136 -11.87 17.80 19.40
N TRP A 137 -11.64 19.02 19.90
CA TRP A 137 -12.26 19.56 21.11
C TRP A 137 -12.38 21.10 21.04
N GLY A 138 -13.21 21.70 21.89
CA GLY A 138 -13.43 23.15 21.99
C GLY A 138 -14.84 23.63 21.62
N GLU A 139 -15.04 24.92 21.37
CA GLU A 139 -16.38 25.49 21.11
C GLU A 139 -16.90 25.20 19.68
N ASN A 140 -18.16 24.77 19.56
CA ASN A 140 -18.91 24.49 18.31
C ASN A 140 -18.59 23.17 17.56
N LEU A 141 -18.38 22.05 18.25
CA LEU A 141 -18.33 20.71 17.62
C LEU A 141 -19.57 20.39 16.75
N ASN A 142 -20.73 20.97 17.08
CA ASN A 142 -21.99 20.75 16.34
C ASN A 142 -22.00 21.33 14.91
N LYS A 143 -20.93 22.03 14.49
CA LYS A 143 -20.77 22.59 13.14
C LYS A 143 -19.79 21.85 12.26
N VAL A 144 -19.26 20.69 12.68
CA VAL A 144 -18.65 19.73 11.75
C VAL A 144 -19.75 19.16 10.86
N ARG A 145 -20.24 20.00 9.95
CA ARG A 145 -21.22 19.70 8.91
C ARG A 145 -20.51 18.87 7.84
N VAL A 146 -20.24 17.61 8.10
CA VAL A 146 -20.15 16.64 7.01
C VAL A 146 -20.44 15.28 7.64
N LEU A 147 -21.47 14.62 7.11
CA LEU A 147 -21.81 13.20 7.27
C LEU A 147 -22.75 12.85 8.44
N PRO A 148 -23.77 12.01 8.20
CA PRO A 148 -24.53 11.39 9.28
C PRO A 148 -23.57 10.44 10.01
N PHE A 149 -23.00 10.89 11.13
CA PHE A 149 -22.12 10.03 11.92
C PHE A 149 -22.90 8.79 12.37
N LEU A 150 -22.58 7.64 11.80
CA LEU A 150 -22.94 6.35 12.35
C LEU A 150 -22.02 6.13 13.56
N ASP A 151 -22.61 5.86 14.73
CA ASP A 151 -21.84 5.36 15.86
C ASP A 151 -21.35 3.96 15.50
N LEU A 152 -20.02 3.77 15.38
CA LEU A 152 -19.48 2.46 15.10
C LEU A 152 -19.84 1.50 16.24
N ASN A 153 -20.49 0.39 15.90
CA ASN A 153 -20.79 -0.63 16.88
C ASN A 153 -19.54 -1.45 17.23
N GLN A 154 -19.65 -2.26 18.27
CA GLN A 154 -18.52 -3.03 18.79
C GLN A 154 -18.00 -4.06 17.78
N ASP A 155 -18.86 -4.67 16.97
CA ASP A 155 -18.48 -5.69 15.99
C ASP A 155 -17.74 -5.07 14.79
N GLU A 156 -18.11 -3.86 14.39
CA GLU A 156 -17.41 -3.06 13.38
C GLU A 156 -16.01 -2.69 13.85
N LEU A 157 -15.90 -2.15 15.07
CA LEU A 157 -14.60 -1.82 15.66
C LEU A 157 -13.71 -3.05 15.77
N GLU A 158 -14.25 -4.19 16.21
CA GLU A 158 -13.51 -5.45 16.28
C GLU A 158 -13.03 -5.91 14.90
N THR A 159 -13.87 -5.72 13.87
CA THR A 159 -13.51 -6.06 12.49
C THR A 159 -12.32 -5.25 12.01
N ILE A 160 -12.37 -3.92 12.15
CA ILE A 160 -11.29 -3.03 11.65
C ILE A 160 -10.02 -3.24 12.49
N HIS A 161 -10.18 -3.43 13.79
CA HIS A 161 -9.08 -3.78 14.70
C HIS A 161 -8.37 -5.07 14.28
N CYS A 162 -9.14 -6.11 13.97
CA CYS A 162 -8.64 -7.39 13.51
C CYS A 162 -7.81 -7.26 12.22
N ILE A 163 -8.37 -6.58 11.21
CA ILE A 163 -7.80 -6.55 9.85
C ILE A 163 -6.66 -5.55 9.67
N SER A 164 -6.61 -4.51 10.50
CA SER A 164 -5.54 -3.50 10.47
C SER A 164 -4.26 -3.96 11.16
N GLY A 165 -4.33 -5.05 11.93
CA GLY A 165 -3.23 -5.51 12.77
C GLY A 165 -2.99 -4.62 13.98
N TYR A 166 -3.91 -3.71 14.32
CA TYR A 166 -3.79 -2.90 15.52
C TYR A 166 -3.69 -3.79 16.77
N PRO A 167 -2.85 -3.46 17.77
CA PRO A 167 -2.55 -4.35 18.89
C PRO A 167 -3.72 -4.54 19.86
N TYR A 168 -3.89 -5.77 20.34
CA TYR A 168 -4.79 -6.10 21.46
C TYR A 168 -4.12 -5.79 22.81
N LEU A 169 -4.91 -5.46 23.83
CA LEU A 169 -4.40 -5.21 25.19
C LEU A 169 -3.74 -6.46 25.78
N GLU A 170 -4.28 -7.63 25.44
CA GLU A 170 -3.80 -8.95 25.85
C GLU A 170 -2.41 -9.29 25.27
N GLU A 171 -1.94 -8.54 24.26
CA GLU A 171 -0.61 -8.72 23.69
C GLU A 171 0.47 -7.96 24.51
N THR A 172 0.10 -7.24 25.57
CA THR A 172 1.06 -6.75 26.56
C THR A 172 1.79 -7.91 27.23
N ASP A 173 3.05 -7.70 27.63
CA ASP A 173 4.01 -8.73 28.07
C ASP A 173 4.50 -9.71 26.97
N SER A 174 4.05 -9.53 25.73
CA SER A 174 4.58 -10.24 24.55
C SER A 174 5.75 -9.46 23.93
N LEU A 175 6.60 -10.14 23.15
CA LEU A 175 7.60 -9.45 22.33
C LEU A 175 6.92 -8.49 21.35
N VAL A 176 7.55 -7.35 21.05
CA VAL A 176 6.96 -6.27 20.21
C VAL A 176 6.47 -6.71 18.83
N ASN A 177 7.02 -7.79 18.28
CA ASN A 177 6.58 -8.34 16.99
C ASN A 177 5.33 -9.22 17.08
N GLU A 178 5.01 -9.72 18.27
CA GLU A 178 3.84 -10.58 18.48
C GLU A 178 2.56 -9.75 18.61
N SER A 179 2.70 -8.44 18.80
CA SER A 179 1.60 -7.47 18.82
C SER A 179 1.49 -6.62 17.55
N TYR A 180 2.30 -6.92 16.51
CA TYR A 180 2.41 -6.14 15.27
C TYR A 180 2.89 -4.68 15.45
N LEU A 181 3.13 -4.23 16.68
CA LEU A 181 3.66 -2.90 17.01
C LEU A 181 5.04 -2.65 16.40
N ASN A 182 5.79 -3.70 16.08
CA ASN A 182 7.07 -3.58 15.38
C ASN A 182 6.93 -2.97 13.97
N GLU A 183 5.77 -3.15 13.32
CA GLU A 183 5.44 -2.56 12.01
C GLU A 183 4.76 -1.20 12.17
N LEU A 184 3.94 -1.03 13.23
CA LEU A 184 3.09 0.16 13.40
C LEU A 184 3.73 1.29 14.21
N ALA A 185 4.59 0.98 15.18
CA ALA A 185 4.96 1.91 16.26
C ALA A 185 6.46 2.01 16.56
N VAL A 186 7.30 1.24 15.86
CA VAL A 186 8.76 1.23 16.08
C VAL A 186 9.46 1.94 14.92
N SER A 187 10.22 2.99 15.24
CA SER A 187 11.16 3.59 14.29
C SER A 187 12.54 2.95 14.45
N TYR A 188 12.99 2.24 13.41
CA TYR A 188 14.35 1.65 13.39
C TYR A 188 15.44 2.64 12.97
N GLN A 189 15.06 3.87 12.58
CA GLN A 189 15.98 4.91 12.12
C GLN A 189 16.29 5.95 13.20
N LYS A 190 15.55 5.96 14.30
CA LYS A 190 15.71 6.97 15.36
C LYS A 190 16.81 6.60 16.36
N GLY A 191 17.08 7.54 17.28
CA GLY A 191 18.00 7.35 18.40
C GLY A 191 17.58 6.27 19.42
N CYS A 192 18.33 6.16 20.50
CA CYS A 192 18.16 5.06 21.45
C CYS A 192 16.83 5.11 22.22
N PHE A 193 16.24 3.93 22.43
CA PHE A 193 15.08 3.73 23.31
C PHE A 193 15.19 2.39 24.04
N LEU A 194 14.40 2.23 25.11
CA LEU A 194 14.39 1.02 25.93
C LEU A 194 13.93 -0.19 25.09
N GLY A 195 14.69 -1.30 25.13
CA GLY A 195 14.36 -2.52 24.38
C GLY A 195 14.76 -2.51 22.89
N GLN A 196 15.40 -1.44 22.40
CA GLN A 196 15.77 -1.28 20.99
C GLN A 196 16.64 -2.42 20.44
N GLU A 197 17.59 -2.96 21.22
CA GLU A 197 18.45 -4.05 20.73
C GLU A 197 17.64 -5.30 20.34
N THR A 198 16.65 -5.68 21.15
CA THR A 198 15.76 -6.79 20.83
C THR A 198 14.92 -6.46 19.61
N ALA A 199 14.31 -5.27 19.56
CA ALA A 199 13.52 -4.83 18.40
C ALA A 199 14.35 -4.85 17.09
N ALA A 200 15.59 -4.36 17.13
CA ALA A 200 16.50 -4.36 15.98
C ALA A 200 16.90 -5.78 15.55
N LYS A 201 17.12 -6.71 16.50
CA LYS A 201 17.39 -8.12 16.20
C LYS A 201 16.21 -8.80 15.53
N ILE A 202 15.00 -8.56 16.03
CA ILE A 202 13.74 -9.04 15.43
C ILE A 202 13.66 -8.60 13.97
N ASN A 203 13.88 -7.31 13.70
CA ASN A 203 13.82 -6.71 12.37
C ASN A 203 14.88 -7.30 11.41
N THR A 204 16.13 -7.43 11.87
CA THR A 204 17.27 -7.80 11.01
C THR A 204 17.36 -9.30 10.73
N PHE A 205 17.07 -10.16 11.71
CA PHE A 205 17.38 -11.60 11.63
C PHE A 205 16.17 -12.51 11.34
N LYS A 206 15.03 -11.95 10.90
CA LYS A 206 13.73 -12.67 10.87
C LYS A 206 13.44 -13.34 12.22
N GLY A 207 13.73 -12.60 13.29
CA GLY A 207 14.17 -13.12 14.58
C GLY A 207 13.09 -13.38 15.62
N ALA A 208 11.83 -13.57 15.22
CA ALA A 208 10.77 -13.96 16.15
C ALA A 208 10.03 -15.20 15.68
N ALA A 209 9.82 -16.11 16.65
CA ALA A 209 9.17 -17.40 16.44
C ALA A 209 7.75 -17.22 15.90
N TYR A 210 7.02 -16.24 16.43
CA TYR A 210 5.62 -15.97 16.13
C TYR A 210 5.43 -14.57 15.58
N PHE A 211 4.39 -14.36 14.79
CA PHE A 211 4.03 -13.05 14.23
C PHE A 211 2.53 -13.07 13.86
N PRO A 212 1.79 -11.98 14.09
CA PRO A 212 0.38 -11.88 13.75
C PRO A 212 0.13 -12.03 12.25
N VAL A 213 -0.87 -12.85 11.91
CA VAL A 213 -1.38 -13.02 10.55
C VAL A 213 -2.90 -13.18 10.61
N LEU A 214 -3.54 -13.08 9.46
CA LEU A 214 -4.88 -13.59 9.23
C LEU A 214 -4.82 -14.98 8.62
N LEU A 215 -5.79 -15.80 8.97
CA LEU A 215 -6.02 -17.13 8.43
C LEU A 215 -7.42 -17.13 7.82
N LYS A 216 -7.49 -17.08 6.49
CA LYS A 216 -8.76 -17.22 5.77
C LYS A 216 -9.24 -18.66 5.91
N VAL A 217 -10.41 -18.87 6.51
CA VAL A 217 -10.96 -20.19 6.84
C VAL A 217 -12.33 -20.39 6.23
N ASP A 218 -12.73 -21.64 6.01
CA ASP A 218 -14.07 -21.96 5.52
C ASP A 218 -15.15 -21.76 6.61
N GLU A 219 -14.79 -22.02 7.88
CA GLU A 219 -15.70 -21.95 9.03
C GLU A 219 -15.11 -21.06 10.14
N LEU A 220 -15.93 -20.14 10.66
CA LEU A 220 -15.53 -19.24 11.72
C LEU A 220 -15.53 -19.96 13.08
N LEU A 221 -14.46 -19.78 13.86
CA LEU A 221 -14.42 -20.27 15.24
C LEU A 221 -15.05 -19.25 16.20
N GLY A 222 -15.81 -19.78 17.17
CA GLY A 222 -16.36 -18.98 18.26
C GLY A 222 -15.30 -18.48 19.26
N LYS A 223 -15.72 -17.55 20.12
CA LYS A 223 -14.85 -16.92 21.14
C LYS A 223 -14.23 -17.92 22.13
N ASP A 224 -14.84 -19.11 22.30
CA ASP A 224 -14.33 -20.19 23.15
C ASP A 224 -12.96 -20.73 22.71
N PHE A 225 -12.54 -20.42 21.47
CA PHE A 225 -11.24 -20.81 20.93
C PHE A 225 -10.18 -19.72 21.00
N TYR A 226 -10.52 -18.53 21.49
CA TYR A 226 -9.55 -17.44 21.62
C TYR A 226 -8.51 -17.77 22.69
N HIS A 227 -7.28 -17.34 22.43
CA HIS A 227 -6.08 -17.62 23.22
C HIS A 227 -5.71 -19.10 23.33
N LYS A 228 -6.37 -19.99 22.58
CA LYS A 228 -5.99 -21.40 22.52
C LYS A 228 -4.90 -21.65 21.47
N PRO A 229 -3.91 -22.51 21.79
CA PRO A 229 -2.91 -22.90 20.83
C PRO A 229 -3.48 -23.85 19.77
N PHE A 230 -3.03 -23.70 18.53
CA PHE A 230 -3.31 -24.65 17.46
C PHE A 230 -2.00 -25.23 16.90
N ALA A 231 -2.12 -26.42 16.31
CA ALA A 231 -1.05 -27.06 15.56
C ALA A 231 -1.28 -26.92 14.06
N VAL A 232 -0.20 -26.91 13.27
CA VAL A 232 -0.24 -26.98 11.81
C VAL A 232 0.55 -28.21 11.41
N GLU A 233 -0.07 -29.13 10.67
CA GLU A 233 0.56 -30.39 10.23
C GLU A 233 1.19 -31.18 11.42
N GLY A 234 0.54 -31.17 12.58
CA GLY A 234 1.02 -31.84 13.81
C GLY A 234 2.19 -31.16 14.52
N ARG A 235 2.60 -29.95 14.09
CA ARG A 235 3.66 -29.14 14.70
C ARG A 235 3.08 -27.90 15.36
N LYS A 236 3.87 -27.21 16.20
CA LYS A 236 3.47 -25.95 16.82
C LYS A 236 3.07 -24.92 15.74
N GLY A 237 1.78 -24.56 15.71
CA GLY A 237 1.21 -23.64 14.76
C GLY A 237 1.23 -22.21 15.31
N GLY A 238 0.43 -21.95 16.33
CA GLY A 238 0.18 -20.58 16.77
C GLY A 238 -0.86 -20.48 17.88
N VAL A 239 -1.35 -19.27 18.12
CA VAL A 239 -2.46 -18.99 19.05
C VAL A 239 -3.50 -18.12 18.37
N ILE A 240 -4.78 -18.51 18.47
CA ILE A 240 -5.90 -17.73 17.94
C ILE A 240 -6.15 -16.53 18.84
N GLN A 241 -6.37 -15.35 18.25
CA GLN A 241 -6.58 -14.09 18.97
C GLN A 241 -8.03 -13.62 18.82
N SER A 242 -8.55 -13.61 17.60
CA SER A 242 -9.91 -13.20 17.30
C SER A 242 -10.41 -13.82 15.99
N SER A 243 -11.69 -13.63 15.70
CA SER A 243 -12.32 -14.09 14.47
C SER A 243 -13.27 -13.02 13.91
N VAL A 244 -13.30 -12.88 12.59
CA VAL A 244 -14.10 -11.88 11.89
C VAL A 244 -14.58 -12.41 10.53
N SER A 245 -15.73 -11.94 10.07
CA SER A 245 -16.21 -12.17 8.70
C SER A 245 -16.19 -10.86 7.91
N ILE A 246 -15.56 -10.87 6.73
CA ILE A 246 -15.40 -9.70 5.84
C ILE A 246 -15.91 -10.12 4.46
N GLU A 247 -16.85 -9.38 3.85
CA GLU A 247 -17.33 -9.65 2.49
C GLU A 247 -17.73 -11.12 2.23
N SER A 248 -18.36 -11.76 3.23
CA SER A 248 -18.74 -13.19 3.22
C SER A 248 -17.59 -14.21 3.31
N GLU A 249 -16.38 -13.75 3.58
CA GLU A 249 -15.21 -14.58 3.86
C GLU A 249 -14.88 -14.57 5.36
N ASN A 250 -14.42 -15.69 5.90
CA ASN A 250 -14.12 -15.83 7.34
C ASN A 250 -12.61 -15.77 7.58
N TYR A 251 -12.21 -15.04 8.61
CA TYR A 251 -10.82 -14.87 8.99
C TYR A 251 -10.62 -15.11 10.49
N LEU A 252 -9.55 -15.81 10.83
CA LEU A 252 -9.03 -15.88 12.19
C LEU A 252 -7.77 -15.03 12.26
N ARG A 253 -7.70 -14.08 13.20
CA ARG A 253 -6.42 -13.46 13.55
C ARG A 253 -5.69 -14.35 14.53
N ALA A 254 -4.43 -14.63 14.22
CA ALA A 254 -3.61 -15.53 15.02
C ALA A 254 -2.14 -15.14 14.97
N THR A 255 -1.42 -15.42 16.04
CA THR A 255 0.04 -15.49 15.94
C THR A 255 0.42 -16.79 15.23
N LEU A 256 1.29 -16.73 14.21
CA LEU A 256 1.69 -17.91 13.44
C LEU A 256 3.21 -18.13 13.52
N PHE A 257 3.60 -19.39 13.69
CA PHE A 257 4.99 -19.79 13.77
C PHE A 257 5.67 -19.62 12.40
N ARG A 258 6.91 -19.10 12.42
CA ARG A 258 7.67 -18.66 11.23
C ARG A 258 7.75 -19.65 10.06
N ASN A 259 7.67 -20.96 10.32
CA ASN A 259 7.75 -21.99 9.28
C ASN A 259 6.49 -22.06 8.39
N PHE A 260 5.38 -21.51 8.87
CA PHE A 260 4.09 -21.53 8.19
C PHE A 260 3.68 -20.15 7.64
N ARG A 261 4.44 -19.10 7.96
CA ARG A 261 4.16 -17.72 7.53
C ARG A 261 4.61 -17.46 6.09
N LEU A 262 3.81 -17.85 5.12
CA LEU A 262 4.01 -17.51 3.71
C LEU A 262 2.67 -17.07 3.11
N GLU A 263 2.62 -15.89 2.52
CA GLU A 263 1.41 -15.31 1.92
C GLU A 263 0.76 -16.28 0.91
N GLY A 264 -0.55 -16.50 1.03
CA GLY A 264 -1.31 -17.43 0.19
C GLY A 264 -1.04 -18.91 0.46
N LYS A 265 -0.20 -19.26 1.45
CA LYS A 265 0.05 -20.66 1.79
C LYS A 265 -1.19 -21.26 2.45
N LYS A 266 -1.62 -22.41 1.92
CA LYS A 266 -2.64 -23.24 2.54
C LYS A 266 -2.04 -24.09 3.65
N ILE A 267 -2.69 -24.12 4.80
CA ILE A 267 -2.30 -24.86 5.99
C ILE A 267 -3.50 -25.58 6.59
N ASP A 268 -3.25 -26.78 7.14
CA ASP A 268 -4.25 -27.52 7.91
C ASP A 268 -4.00 -27.23 9.38
N LEU A 269 -4.87 -26.42 9.99
CA LEU A 269 -4.80 -26.12 11.41
C LEU A 269 -5.64 -27.13 12.19
N SER A 270 -5.08 -27.63 13.29
CA SER A 270 -5.75 -28.54 14.20
C SER A 270 -5.78 -27.98 15.61
N LEU A 271 -6.96 -27.87 16.21
CA LEU A 271 -7.14 -27.53 17.61
C LEU A 271 -8.28 -28.36 18.21
N GLU A 272 -8.10 -28.89 19.42
CA GLU A 272 -9.15 -29.59 20.19
C GLU A 272 -9.98 -30.62 19.39
N GLY A 273 -9.38 -31.29 18.40
CA GLY A 273 -10.04 -32.29 17.55
C GLY A 273 -10.74 -31.73 16.30
N ILE A 274 -10.79 -30.40 16.14
CA ILE A 274 -11.25 -29.68 14.95
C ILE A 274 -10.06 -29.53 13.99
N ILE A 275 -10.30 -29.77 12.70
CA ILE A 275 -9.36 -29.49 11.61
C ILE A 275 -10.00 -28.49 10.67
N LEU A 276 -9.32 -27.39 10.40
CA LEU A 276 -9.75 -26.37 9.43
C LEU A 276 -8.66 -26.14 8.40
N ASN A 277 -9.07 -26.01 7.14
CA ASN A 277 -8.20 -25.47 6.11
C ASN A 277 -8.12 -23.96 6.30
N ALA A 278 -6.90 -23.42 6.30
CA ALA A 278 -6.68 -21.99 6.28
C ALA A 278 -5.74 -21.58 5.16
N GLU A 279 -5.96 -20.41 4.59
CA GLU A 279 -5.00 -19.71 3.76
C GLU A 279 -4.38 -18.55 4.55
N VAL A 280 -3.05 -18.49 4.58
CA VAL A 280 -2.31 -17.44 5.30
C VAL A 280 -2.41 -16.13 4.54
N VAL A 281 -2.86 -15.09 5.23
CA VAL A 281 -2.99 -13.73 4.72
C VAL A 281 -2.25 -12.79 5.67
N PHE A 282 -1.31 -12.00 5.18
CA PHE A 282 -0.53 -11.09 6.02
C PHE A 282 -1.34 -9.87 6.43
N LEU A 283 -1.02 -9.37 7.61
CA LEU A 283 -1.50 -8.08 8.08
C LEU A 283 -0.66 -6.93 7.47
N PRO A 284 -1.23 -5.71 7.39
CA PRO A 284 -2.68 -5.48 7.44
C PRO A 284 -3.37 -6.07 6.20
N TYR A 285 -4.60 -6.58 6.37
CA TYR A 285 -5.43 -7.00 5.24
C TYR A 285 -5.68 -5.82 4.28
N LEU A 286 -6.00 -4.67 4.88
CA LEU A 286 -6.03 -3.38 4.22
C LEU A 286 -4.59 -2.93 3.99
N LYS A 287 -4.04 -3.25 2.82
CA LYS A 287 -2.69 -2.77 2.43
C LYS A 287 -2.65 -1.26 2.60
N LYS A 288 -1.52 -0.74 3.08
CA LYS A 288 -1.29 0.70 3.24
C LYS A 288 -1.48 1.37 1.88
N ASN A 289 -2.62 2.03 1.68
CA ASN A 289 -2.97 2.63 0.41
C ASN A 289 -1.88 3.61 -0.03
N THR A 290 -1.29 3.40 -1.20
CA THR A 290 -0.51 4.46 -1.85
C THR A 290 -1.44 5.65 -2.12
N ARG A 291 -0.87 6.83 -2.42
CA ARG A 291 -1.69 7.97 -2.86
C ARG A 291 -2.58 7.58 -4.05
N ALA A 292 -2.02 6.81 -4.99
CA ALA A 292 -2.76 6.29 -6.13
C ALA A 292 -3.90 5.35 -5.72
N ASP A 293 -3.64 4.40 -4.81
CA ASP A 293 -4.69 3.48 -4.34
C ASP A 293 -5.83 4.25 -3.67
N LYS A 294 -5.51 5.21 -2.80
CA LYS A 294 -6.51 6.05 -2.12
C LYS A 294 -7.30 6.91 -3.09
N ALA A 295 -6.65 7.48 -4.11
CA ALA A 295 -7.34 8.24 -5.14
C ALA A 295 -8.28 7.36 -5.97
N LEU A 296 -7.83 6.17 -6.36
CA LEU A 296 -8.62 5.22 -7.14
C LEU A 296 -9.84 4.72 -6.35
N GLU A 297 -9.67 4.49 -5.05
CA GLU A 297 -10.75 4.10 -4.14
C GLU A 297 -11.86 5.16 -4.07
N LEU A 298 -11.47 6.42 -3.85
CA LEU A 298 -12.40 7.55 -3.83
C LEU A 298 -13.08 7.75 -5.18
N TYR A 299 -12.36 7.52 -6.28
CA TYR A 299 -12.90 7.56 -7.63
C TYR A 299 -14.00 6.52 -7.82
N HIS A 300 -13.73 5.25 -7.49
CA HIS A 300 -14.71 4.19 -7.64
C HIS A 300 -15.96 4.43 -6.79
N ARG A 301 -15.80 4.87 -5.54
CA ARG A 301 -16.92 5.19 -4.68
C ARG A 301 -17.71 6.40 -5.19
N GLY A 302 -17.04 7.44 -5.68
CA GLY A 302 -17.70 8.59 -6.28
C GLY A 302 -18.58 8.20 -7.48
N VAL A 303 -18.07 7.32 -8.36
CA VAL A 303 -18.83 6.77 -9.48
C VAL A 303 -20.02 5.92 -9.01
N GLU A 304 -19.85 5.13 -7.95
CA GLU A 304 -20.94 4.32 -7.38
C GLU A 304 -22.06 5.18 -6.79
N LEU A 305 -21.71 6.20 -5.98
CA LEU A 305 -22.68 7.13 -5.40
C LEU A 305 -23.44 7.90 -6.47
N PHE A 306 -22.76 8.25 -7.56
CA PHE A 306 -23.40 8.85 -8.72
C PHE A 306 -24.45 7.91 -9.36
N GLN A 307 -24.15 6.61 -9.46
CA GLN A 307 -25.14 5.62 -9.94
C GLN A 307 -26.32 5.46 -8.99
N GLN A 308 -26.12 5.73 -7.70
CA GLN A 308 -27.17 5.72 -6.66
C GLN A 308 -27.98 7.04 -6.61
N GLY A 309 -27.54 8.07 -7.35
CA GLY A 309 -28.19 9.38 -7.43
C GLY A 309 -27.78 10.38 -6.35
N ASP A 310 -26.71 10.11 -5.60
CA ASP A 310 -26.14 11.06 -4.63
C ASP A 310 -25.04 11.91 -5.31
N ASP A 311 -25.49 12.85 -6.13
CA ASP A 311 -24.62 13.65 -6.99
C ASP A 311 -23.67 14.56 -6.17
N ASP A 312 -24.11 15.07 -5.02
CA ASP A 312 -23.31 15.97 -4.17
C ASP A 312 -22.14 15.23 -3.52
N MET A 313 -22.36 14.05 -2.95
CA MET A 313 -21.27 13.25 -2.38
C MET A 313 -20.36 12.68 -3.46
N ALA A 314 -20.91 12.30 -4.63
CA ALA A 314 -20.10 11.83 -5.75
C ALA A 314 -19.08 12.88 -6.20
N LEU A 315 -19.50 14.14 -6.34
CA LEU A 315 -18.61 15.25 -6.68
C LEU A 315 -17.52 15.47 -5.62
N ASP A 316 -17.86 15.47 -4.32
CA ASP A 316 -16.86 15.61 -3.24
C ASP A 316 -15.77 14.52 -3.29
N LEU A 317 -16.19 13.26 -3.43
CA LEU A 317 -15.24 12.13 -3.48
C LEU A 317 -14.32 12.21 -4.69
N LEU A 318 -14.87 12.56 -5.86
CA LEU A 318 -14.09 12.69 -7.09
C LEU A 318 -13.14 13.90 -7.06
N GLU A 319 -13.55 15.03 -6.49
CA GLU A 319 -12.66 16.19 -6.29
C GLU A 319 -11.50 15.85 -5.34
N ARG A 320 -11.75 15.04 -4.33
CA ARG A 320 -10.70 14.54 -3.42
C ARG A 320 -9.80 13.52 -4.10
N SER A 321 -10.35 12.67 -4.95
CA SER A 321 -9.57 11.73 -5.77
C SER A 321 -8.51 12.48 -6.59
N VAL A 322 -8.91 13.51 -7.33
CA VAL A 322 -7.97 14.34 -8.13
C VAL A 322 -7.03 15.18 -7.26
N ALA A 323 -7.41 15.55 -6.04
CA ALA A 323 -6.52 16.25 -5.12
C ALA A 323 -5.40 15.35 -4.56
N ILE A 324 -5.70 14.06 -4.37
CA ILE A 324 -4.73 13.06 -3.87
C ILE A 324 -3.82 12.58 -5.00
N ASP A 325 -4.40 12.26 -6.15
CA ASP A 325 -3.68 11.91 -7.37
C ASP A 325 -4.12 12.82 -8.54
N PRO A 326 -3.37 13.91 -8.76
CA PRO A 326 -3.64 14.82 -9.89
C PRO A 326 -3.42 14.19 -11.26
N THR A 327 -2.94 12.94 -11.34
CA THR A 327 -2.69 12.25 -12.62
C THR A 327 -3.82 11.30 -13.01
N LEU A 328 -4.81 11.09 -12.14
CA LEU A 328 -5.92 10.17 -12.38
C LEU A 328 -6.97 10.79 -13.33
N ALA A 329 -6.72 10.67 -14.64
CA ALA A 329 -7.55 11.25 -15.71
C ALA A 329 -9.05 10.88 -15.59
N ASP A 330 -9.37 9.62 -15.27
CA ASP A 330 -10.74 9.11 -15.17
C ASP A 330 -11.61 9.89 -14.15
N ALA A 331 -11.00 10.39 -13.07
CA ALA A 331 -11.70 11.19 -12.07
C ALA A 331 -12.05 12.59 -12.60
N TYR A 332 -11.16 13.22 -13.37
CA TYR A 332 -11.45 14.48 -14.06
C TYR A 332 -12.59 14.32 -15.09
N GLU A 333 -12.57 13.23 -15.86
CA GLU A 333 -13.65 12.92 -16.81
C GLU A 333 -14.98 12.78 -16.09
N SER A 334 -15.00 11.99 -15.01
CA SER A 334 -16.23 11.73 -14.24
C SER A 334 -16.80 13.01 -13.63
N LEU A 335 -15.97 13.88 -13.06
CA LEU A 335 -16.40 15.20 -12.56
C LEU A 335 -17.13 16.00 -13.64
N GLY A 336 -16.51 16.15 -14.82
CA GLY A 336 -17.14 16.92 -15.90
C GLY A 336 -18.40 16.25 -16.45
N VAL A 337 -18.46 14.92 -16.50
CA VAL A 337 -19.66 14.18 -16.94
C VAL A 337 -20.83 14.37 -15.97
N ILE A 338 -20.58 14.28 -14.66
CA ILE A 338 -21.60 14.49 -13.63
C ILE A 338 -22.12 15.92 -13.69
N LEU A 339 -21.23 16.93 -13.72
CA LEU A 339 -21.60 18.33 -13.83
C LEU A 339 -22.38 18.64 -15.12
N GLY A 340 -22.01 18.01 -16.24
CA GLY A 340 -22.74 18.13 -17.50
C GLY A 340 -24.15 17.55 -17.42
N ARG A 341 -24.36 16.46 -16.68
CA ARG A 341 -25.69 15.90 -16.41
C ARG A 341 -26.53 16.77 -15.48
N LEU A 342 -25.89 17.46 -14.55
CA LEU A 342 -26.49 18.49 -13.69
C LEU A 342 -26.71 19.83 -14.43
N GLU A 343 -26.45 19.88 -15.73
CA GLU A 343 -26.54 21.08 -16.58
C GLU A 343 -25.63 22.25 -16.16
N LYS A 344 -24.62 21.98 -15.32
CA LYS A 344 -23.56 22.93 -14.95
C LYS A 344 -22.47 22.96 -16.01
N TYR A 345 -22.85 23.31 -17.24
CA TYR A 345 -21.99 23.14 -18.42
C TYR A 345 -20.69 23.94 -18.38
N ASN A 346 -20.66 25.14 -17.78
CA ASN A 346 -19.42 25.92 -17.66
C ASN A 346 -18.39 25.23 -16.75
N GLU A 347 -18.83 24.75 -15.58
CA GLU A 347 -17.97 24.00 -14.65
C GLU A 347 -17.51 22.68 -15.29
N ALA A 348 -18.41 21.98 -16.00
CA ALA A 348 -18.07 20.76 -16.73
C ALA A 348 -16.97 21.00 -17.78
N ILE A 349 -17.02 22.13 -18.50
CA ILE A 349 -15.97 22.52 -19.47
C ILE A 349 -14.63 22.75 -18.76
N GLU A 350 -14.60 23.43 -17.61
CA GLU A 350 -13.37 23.63 -16.85
C GLU A 350 -12.71 22.30 -16.43
N TRP A 351 -13.52 21.31 -16.02
CA TRP A 351 -13.02 19.97 -15.70
C TRP A 351 -12.51 19.22 -16.93
N MET A 352 -13.17 19.38 -18.08
CA MET A 352 -12.67 18.81 -19.34
C MET A 352 -11.36 19.47 -19.79
N ASP A 353 -11.18 20.77 -19.57
CA ASP A 353 -9.90 21.45 -19.82
C ASP A 353 -8.79 20.93 -18.91
N ARG A 354 -9.10 20.67 -17.64
CA ARG A 354 -8.16 20.03 -16.71
C ARG A 354 -7.81 18.60 -17.14
N LEU A 355 -8.80 17.80 -17.54
CA LEU A 355 -8.58 16.46 -18.11
C LEU A 355 -7.60 16.50 -19.29
N ILE A 356 -7.84 17.39 -20.26
CA ILE A 356 -6.97 17.55 -21.43
C ILE A 356 -5.54 17.97 -21.02
N SER A 357 -5.39 18.75 -19.95
CA SER A 357 -4.08 19.17 -19.44
C SER A 357 -3.32 18.04 -18.75
N VAL A 358 -4.02 17.17 -18.02
CA VAL A 358 -3.44 16.04 -17.27
C VAL A 358 -3.15 14.86 -18.20
N ASP A 359 -4.10 14.56 -19.09
CA ASP A 359 -3.95 13.58 -20.15
C ASP A 359 -4.21 14.21 -21.53
N PRO A 360 -3.15 14.69 -22.20
CA PRO A 360 -3.25 15.20 -23.56
C PRO A 360 -3.66 14.15 -24.59
N THR A 361 -3.78 12.88 -24.25
CA THR A 361 -4.26 11.83 -25.16
C THR A 361 -5.74 11.50 -24.97
N ALA A 362 -6.38 12.03 -23.93
CA ALA A 362 -7.79 11.82 -23.64
C ALA A 362 -8.69 12.42 -24.75
N ILE A 363 -9.21 11.54 -25.62
CA ILE A 363 -10.16 11.92 -26.67
C ILE A 363 -11.49 12.39 -26.05
N MET A 364 -11.87 11.79 -24.92
CA MET A 364 -13.11 12.11 -24.21
C MET A 364 -13.16 13.55 -23.71
N GLY A 365 -12.03 14.13 -23.29
CA GLY A 365 -11.98 15.53 -22.87
C GLY A 365 -12.49 16.50 -23.94
N HIS A 366 -11.97 16.38 -25.17
CA HIS A 366 -12.42 17.20 -26.30
C HIS A 366 -13.86 16.87 -26.74
N THR A 367 -14.24 15.59 -26.68
CA THR A 367 -15.58 15.13 -27.09
C THR A 367 -16.67 15.67 -26.17
N ASN A 368 -16.48 15.54 -24.85
CA ASN A 368 -17.43 16.03 -23.85
C ASN A 368 -17.44 17.56 -23.78
N LYS A 369 -16.27 18.21 -23.89
CA LYS A 369 -16.20 19.68 -23.99
C LYS A 369 -16.99 20.22 -25.19
N SER A 370 -16.84 19.62 -26.37
CA SER A 370 -17.62 19.98 -27.56
C SER A 370 -19.12 19.87 -27.30
N LEU A 371 -19.56 18.75 -26.70
CA LEU A 371 -20.96 18.53 -26.35
C LEU A 371 -21.51 19.61 -25.42
N TYR A 372 -20.77 19.99 -24.37
CA TYR A 372 -21.21 21.02 -23.42
C TYR A 372 -21.21 22.43 -24.05
N LEU A 373 -20.25 22.73 -24.93
CA LEU A 373 -20.24 23.98 -25.69
C LEU A 373 -21.46 24.09 -26.62
N MET A 374 -21.87 22.98 -27.27
CA MET A 374 -23.12 22.95 -28.04
C MET A 374 -24.34 23.23 -27.17
N LYS A 375 -24.40 22.66 -25.95
CA LYS A 375 -25.50 22.90 -25.00
C LYS A 375 -25.58 24.36 -24.54
N LEU A 376 -24.46 25.06 -24.48
CA LEU A 376 -24.38 26.49 -24.20
C LEU A 376 -24.62 27.39 -25.43
N GLY A 377 -24.81 26.81 -26.62
CA GLY A 377 -24.99 27.57 -27.88
C GLY A 377 -23.69 28.14 -28.47
N ARG A 378 -22.52 27.75 -27.94
CA ARG A 378 -21.18 28.15 -28.43
C ARG A 378 -20.73 27.24 -29.56
N ILE A 379 -21.45 27.31 -30.69
CA ILE A 379 -21.35 26.34 -31.80
C ILE A 379 -19.96 26.32 -32.46
N GLU A 380 -19.37 27.48 -32.68
CA GLU A 380 -18.06 27.59 -33.36
C GLU A 380 -16.96 26.88 -32.54
N GLU A 381 -16.89 27.17 -31.25
CA GLU A 381 -15.94 26.52 -30.33
C GLU A 381 -16.20 25.01 -30.19
N ALA A 382 -17.47 24.58 -30.25
CA ALA A 382 -17.80 23.16 -30.19
C ALA A 382 -17.27 22.38 -31.41
N GLU A 383 -17.40 22.94 -32.61
CA GLU A 383 -16.89 22.30 -33.83
C GLU A 383 -15.35 22.26 -33.84
N GLU A 384 -14.68 23.28 -33.29
CA GLU A 384 -13.22 23.25 -33.09
C GLU A 384 -12.79 22.10 -32.17
N GLU A 385 -13.45 21.94 -31.01
CA GLU A 385 -13.13 20.86 -30.07
C GLU A 385 -13.43 19.47 -30.66
N LYS A 386 -14.50 19.34 -31.45
CA LYS A 386 -14.83 18.10 -32.18
C LYS A 386 -13.80 17.75 -33.23
N ALA A 387 -13.25 18.74 -33.94
CA ALA A 387 -12.16 18.54 -34.87
C ALA A 387 -10.89 18.04 -34.14
N LYS A 388 -10.55 18.62 -32.99
CA LYS A 388 -9.43 18.15 -32.13
C LYS A 388 -9.62 16.71 -31.67
N ALA A 389 -10.83 16.33 -31.20
CA ALA A 389 -11.13 14.96 -30.80
C ALA A 389 -10.92 13.97 -31.96
N THR A 390 -11.34 14.36 -33.17
CA THR A 390 -11.21 13.56 -34.39
C THR A 390 -9.73 13.33 -34.75
N VAL A 391 -8.92 14.39 -34.72
CA VAL A 391 -7.47 14.30 -34.98
C VAL A 391 -6.80 13.36 -33.97
N LYS A 392 -7.08 13.50 -32.67
CA LYS A 392 -6.52 12.62 -31.63
C LYS A 392 -6.95 11.16 -31.80
N SER A 393 -8.19 10.91 -32.21
CA SER A 393 -8.66 9.57 -32.53
C SER A 393 -7.86 8.94 -33.67
N PHE A 394 -7.57 9.70 -34.74
CA PHE A 394 -6.71 9.22 -35.83
C PHE A 394 -5.27 8.96 -35.38
N GLU A 395 -4.69 9.82 -34.56
CA GLU A 395 -3.35 9.62 -33.99
C GLU A 395 -3.27 8.36 -33.13
N SER A 396 -4.29 8.11 -32.29
CA SER A 396 -4.40 6.89 -31.47
C SER A 396 -4.51 5.64 -32.33
N HIS A 397 -5.35 5.65 -33.37
CA HIS A 397 -5.48 4.53 -34.30
C HIS A 397 -4.19 4.29 -35.09
N ALA A 398 -3.51 5.34 -35.54
CA ALA A 398 -2.24 5.21 -36.26
C ALA A 398 -1.15 4.55 -35.41
N LYS A 399 -1.01 4.95 -34.14
CA LYS A 399 -0.09 4.30 -33.19
C LYS A 399 -0.43 2.83 -32.97
N LYS A 400 -1.72 2.49 -32.82
CA LYS A 400 -2.16 1.10 -32.67
C LYS A 400 -1.82 0.26 -33.91
N THR A 401 -2.09 0.79 -35.10
CA THR A 401 -1.76 0.12 -36.38
C THR A 401 -0.25 -0.05 -36.59
N GLU A 402 0.57 0.89 -36.10
CA GLU A 402 2.04 0.77 -36.17
C GLU A 402 2.56 -0.36 -35.28
N VAL A 403 2.02 -0.50 -34.06
CA VAL A 403 2.34 -1.63 -33.16
C VAL A 403 1.90 -2.97 -33.76
N GLU A 404 0.68 -3.04 -34.30
CA GLU A 404 0.16 -4.26 -34.95
C GLU A 404 1.00 -4.67 -36.18
N LYS A 405 1.52 -3.72 -36.96
CA LYS A 405 2.42 -4.00 -38.10
C LYS A 405 3.78 -4.53 -37.65
N VAL A 406 4.34 -3.99 -36.56
CA VAL A 406 5.60 -4.49 -35.98
C VAL A 406 5.41 -5.92 -35.47
N ASP A 407 4.28 -6.22 -34.84
CA ASP A 407 3.98 -7.57 -34.35
C ASP A 407 3.74 -8.58 -35.49
N GLN A 408 3.08 -8.18 -36.58
CA GLN A 408 2.92 -9.03 -37.78
C GLN A 408 4.26 -9.34 -38.46
N GLU A 409 5.17 -8.37 -38.53
CA GLU A 409 6.51 -8.58 -39.09
C GLU A 409 7.36 -9.51 -38.20
N LEU A 410 7.23 -9.41 -36.87
CA LEU A 410 7.88 -10.32 -35.93
C LEU A 410 7.35 -11.76 -36.05
N LEU A 411 6.04 -11.95 -36.21
CA LEU A 411 5.42 -13.26 -36.47
C LEU A 411 5.93 -13.89 -37.76
N ARG A 412 5.96 -13.12 -38.86
CA ARG A 412 6.49 -13.58 -40.14
C ARG A 412 7.95 -13.97 -40.06
N ARG A 413 8.77 -13.19 -39.35
CA ARG A 413 10.20 -13.52 -39.11
C ARG A 413 10.37 -14.78 -38.27
N GLU A 414 9.52 -14.98 -37.26
CA GLU A 414 9.53 -16.19 -36.44
C GLU A 414 9.18 -17.44 -37.26
N GLU A 415 8.15 -17.37 -38.10
CA GLU A 415 7.78 -18.46 -39.02
C GLU A 415 8.93 -18.81 -39.99
N MET A 416 9.61 -17.80 -40.53
CA MET A 416 10.78 -18.02 -41.38
C MET A 416 11.91 -18.73 -40.64
N PHE A 417 12.19 -18.36 -39.39
CA PHE A 417 13.19 -19.06 -38.60
C PHE A 417 12.76 -20.48 -38.24
N HIS A 418 11.48 -20.72 -37.96
CA HIS A 418 10.96 -22.07 -37.75
C HIS A 418 11.14 -22.97 -38.98
N GLN A 419 10.87 -22.47 -40.19
CA GLN A 419 11.13 -23.21 -41.43
C GLN A 419 12.62 -23.56 -41.60
N VAL A 420 13.53 -22.66 -41.22
CA VAL A 420 14.97 -22.95 -41.23
C VAL A 420 15.31 -24.02 -40.19
N LEU A 421 14.75 -23.95 -38.98
CA LEU A 421 14.98 -24.92 -37.91
C LEU A 421 14.38 -26.30 -38.17
N GLU A 422 13.35 -26.40 -39.02
CA GLU A 422 12.83 -27.69 -39.51
C GLU A 422 13.82 -28.40 -40.44
N LEU A 423 14.63 -27.63 -41.18
CA LEU A 423 15.65 -28.16 -42.09
C LEU A 423 17.00 -28.38 -41.38
N ASP A 424 17.37 -27.47 -40.49
CA ASP A 424 18.57 -27.55 -39.65
C ASP A 424 18.28 -27.01 -38.25
N SER A 425 18.06 -27.93 -37.30
CA SER A 425 17.75 -27.59 -35.92
C SER A 425 18.87 -26.86 -35.17
N GLU A 426 20.11 -26.94 -35.66
CA GLU A 426 21.28 -26.32 -35.03
C GLU A 426 21.70 -25.00 -35.69
N ASP A 427 20.95 -24.49 -36.67
CA ASP A 427 21.27 -23.24 -37.37
C ASP A 427 21.40 -22.06 -36.39
N VAL A 428 22.57 -21.43 -36.41
CA VAL A 428 22.97 -20.39 -35.43
C VAL A 428 22.12 -19.13 -35.59
N ILE A 429 21.80 -18.74 -36.82
CA ILE A 429 21.09 -17.48 -37.11
C ILE A 429 19.61 -17.63 -36.75
N ALA A 430 19.00 -18.75 -37.08
CA ALA A 430 17.61 -19.03 -36.79
C ALA A 430 17.38 -19.24 -35.29
N ASN A 431 18.26 -19.97 -34.60
CA ASN A 431 18.20 -20.09 -33.14
C ASN A 431 18.37 -18.73 -32.44
N PHE A 432 19.34 -17.92 -32.85
CA PHE A 432 19.49 -16.56 -32.31
C PHE A 432 18.29 -15.67 -32.63
N GLY A 433 17.73 -15.79 -33.83
CA GLY A 433 16.54 -15.06 -34.27
C GLY A 433 15.30 -15.36 -33.43
N ILE A 434 15.01 -16.65 -33.18
CA ILE A 434 13.93 -17.06 -32.27
C ILE A 434 14.22 -16.56 -30.85
N ALA A 435 15.47 -16.62 -30.39
CA ALA A 435 15.82 -16.14 -29.06
C ALA A 435 15.59 -14.63 -28.88
N ASP A 436 15.95 -13.80 -29.87
CA ASP A 436 15.68 -12.35 -29.84
C ASP A 436 14.18 -12.05 -29.84
N ILE A 437 13.38 -12.79 -30.61
CA ILE A 437 11.91 -12.66 -30.63
C ILE A 437 11.32 -13.08 -29.27
N SER A 438 11.73 -14.23 -28.73
CA SER A 438 11.29 -14.69 -27.41
C SER A 438 11.72 -13.76 -26.28
N PHE A 439 12.90 -13.15 -26.35
CA PHE A 439 13.34 -12.14 -25.39
C PHE A 439 12.42 -10.91 -25.41
N LYS A 440 12.07 -10.41 -26.61
CA LYS A 440 11.12 -9.28 -26.76
C LYS A 440 9.72 -9.60 -26.23
N ARG A 441 9.28 -10.86 -26.33
CA ARG A 441 8.02 -11.35 -25.76
C ARG A 441 8.11 -11.71 -24.27
N LYS A 442 9.25 -11.47 -23.62
CA LYS A 442 9.53 -11.81 -22.21
C LYS A 442 9.48 -13.31 -21.89
N GLU A 443 9.61 -14.16 -22.91
CA GLU A 443 9.69 -15.63 -22.78
C GLU A 443 11.15 -16.04 -22.52
N PHE A 444 11.75 -15.54 -21.44
CA PHE A 444 13.19 -15.64 -21.20
C PHE A 444 13.69 -17.09 -21.17
N GLY A 445 12.90 -18.02 -20.60
CA GLY A 445 13.25 -19.44 -20.60
C GLY A 445 13.33 -20.08 -21.99
N LYS A 446 12.47 -19.65 -22.94
CA LYS A 446 12.54 -20.10 -24.35
C LYS A 446 13.74 -19.47 -25.05
N ALA A 447 13.99 -18.18 -24.81
CA ALA A 447 15.14 -17.47 -25.35
C ALA A 447 16.47 -18.11 -24.92
N VAL A 448 16.62 -18.47 -23.64
CA VAL A 448 17.82 -19.15 -23.11
C VAL A 448 18.08 -20.46 -23.83
N ARG A 449 17.07 -21.32 -24.02
CA ARG A 449 17.24 -22.62 -24.71
C ARG A 449 17.79 -22.46 -26.13
N HIS A 450 17.27 -21.51 -26.90
CA HIS A 450 17.75 -21.25 -28.25
C HIS A 450 19.14 -20.58 -28.26
N LEU A 451 19.47 -19.76 -27.26
CA LEU A 451 20.81 -19.19 -27.09
C LEU A 451 21.84 -20.24 -26.68
N GLU A 452 21.47 -21.23 -25.89
CA GLU A 452 22.32 -22.37 -25.55
C GLU A 452 22.68 -23.18 -26.80
N VAL A 453 21.72 -23.42 -27.71
CA VAL A 453 21.99 -24.03 -29.01
C VAL A 453 22.90 -23.14 -29.86
N THR A 454 22.58 -21.85 -29.96
CA THR A 454 23.39 -20.85 -30.70
C THR A 454 24.86 -20.88 -30.27
N LEU A 455 25.11 -20.83 -28.96
CA LEU A 455 26.46 -20.75 -28.38
C LEU A 455 27.17 -22.10 -28.30
N LYS A 456 26.43 -23.21 -28.33
CA LYS A 456 27.00 -24.56 -28.48
C LYS A 456 27.53 -24.77 -29.91
N THR A 457 26.75 -24.34 -30.91
CA THR A 457 27.11 -24.49 -32.34
C THR A 457 28.16 -23.46 -32.77
N ASP A 458 28.03 -22.19 -32.37
CA ASP A 458 29.04 -21.15 -32.54
C ASP A 458 29.43 -20.49 -31.21
N PRO A 459 30.43 -21.03 -30.49
CA PRO A 459 30.96 -20.43 -29.28
C PRO A 459 31.61 -19.06 -29.48
N LYS A 460 31.76 -18.56 -30.72
CA LYS A 460 32.31 -17.22 -31.01
C LYS A 460 31.22 -16.19 -31.32
N TYR A 461 29.95 -16.54 -31.15
CA TYR A 461 28.81 -15.66 -31.44
C TYR A 461 28.57 -14.65 -30.31
N SER A 462 29.25 -13.49 -30.39
CA SER A 462 29.29 -12.47 -29.34
C SER A 462 27.91 -11.89 -28.97
N GLN A 463 27.01 -11.71 -29.94
CA GLN A 463 25.65 -11.24 -29.71
C GLN A 463 24.81 -12.26 -28.89
N GLY A 464 25.11 -13.55 -29.01
CA GLY A 464 24.47 -14.61 -28.24
C GLY A 464 24.76 -14.48 -26.75
N TYR A 465 26.03 -14.23 -26.38
CA TYR A 465 26.41 -14.00 -24.99
C TYR A 465 25.79 -12.72 -24.40
N LEU A 466 25.69 -11.65 -25.20
CA LEU A 466 25.04 -10.41 -24.77
C LEU A 466 23.55 -10.64 -24.46
N LEU A 467 22.82 -11.30 -25.37
CA LEU A 467 21.39 -11.56 -25.19
C LEU A 467 21.15 -12.57 -24.05
N LEU A 468 21.99 -13.60 -23.92
CA LEU A 468 21.91 -14.58 -22.84
C LEU A 468 22.17 -13.93 -21.47
N GLY A 469 23.16 -13.02 -21.40
CA GLY A 469 23.41 -12.22 -20.21
C GLY A 469 22.20 -11.38 -19.82
N LYS A 470 21.53 -10.72 -20.79
CA LYS A 470 20.28 -9.98 -20.55
C LYS A 470 19.15 -10.90 -20.06
N CYS A 471 18.96 -12.08 -20.66
CA CYS A 471 17.98 -13.06 -20.20
C CYS A 471 18.21 -13.46 -18.73
N HIS A 472 19.45 -13.74 -18.33
CA HIS A 472 19.77 -14.09 -16.95
C HIS A 472 19.50 -12.95 -15.96
N ILE A 473 19.72 -11.69 -16.36
CA ILE A 473 19.38 -10.51 -15.54
C ILE A 473 17.87 -10.44 -15.33
N GLU A 474 17.08 -10.54 -16.40
CA GLU A 474 15.61 -10.51 -16.33
C GLU A 474 15.03 -11.68 -15.52
N MET A 475 15.72 -12.82 -15.51
CA MET A 475 15.37 -13.99 -14.69
C MET A 475 15.87 -13.92 -13.24
N GLY A 476 16.58 -12.84 -12.85
CA GLY A 476 17.14 -12.68 -11.50
C GLY A 476 18.38 -13.54 -11.20
N GLU A 477 18.96 -14.20 -12.21
CA GLU A 477 20.11 -15.10 -12.09
C GLU A 477 21.43 -14.34 -12.21
N LYS A 478 21.67 -13.41 -11.27
CA LYS A 478 22.78 -12.45 -11.33
C LYS A 478 24.16 -13.10 -11.51
N ASP A 479 24.43 -14.19 -10.80
CA ASP A 479 25.73 -14.88 -10.88
C ASP A 479 25.98 -15.48 -12.28
N LYS A 480 24.96 -16.08 -12.88
CA LYS A 480 25.03 -16.61 -14.26
C LYS A 480 25.16 -15.50 -15.28
N ALA A 481 24.48 -14.37 -15.08
CA ALA A 481 24.61 -13.20 -15.94
C ALA A 481 26.06 -12.67 -15.95
N LEU A 482 26.67 -12.51 -14.77
CA LEU A 482 28.06 -12.06 -14.65
C LEU A 482 29.03 -13.03 -15.32
N GLU A 483 28.87 -14.34 -15.12
CA GLU A 483 29.72 -15.35 -15.77
C GLU A 483 29.58 -15.31 -17.30
N THR A 484 28.35 -15.23 -17.81
CA THR A 484 28.01 -15.20 -19.23
C THR A 484 28.55 -13.94 -19.92
N LEU A 485 28.34 -12.77 -19.31
CA LEU A 485 28.85 -11.50 -19.81
C LEU A 485 30.37 -11.46 -19.81
N LYS A 486 31.03 -11.97 -18.76
CA LYS A 486 32.50 -12.03 -18.69
C LYS A 486 33.08 -12.87 -19.83
N LYS A 487 32.52 -14.05 -20.09
CA LYS A 487 32.92 -14.90 -21.22
C LYS A 487 32.65 -14.20 -22.55
N GLY A 488 31.47 -13.58 -22.70
CA GLY A 488 31.08 -12.83 -23.89
C GLY A 488 32.01 -11.67 -24.22
N ILE A 489 32.44 -10.89 -23.22
CA ILE A 489 33.40 -9.78 -23.39
C ILE A 489 34.74 -10.29 -23.91
N GLU A 490 35.25 -11.40 -23.36
CA GLU A 490 36.52 -12.00 -23.82
C GLU A 490 36.43 -12.44 -25.28
N ILE A 491 35.32 -13.09 -25.64
CA ILE A 491 35.06 -13.59 -27.01
C ILE A 491 34.88 -12.44 -28.00
N ALA A 492 34.07 -11.44 -27.64
CA ALA A 492 33.81 -10.27 -28.48
C ALA A 492 35.09 -9.44 -28.70
N SER A 493 35.90 -9.26 -27.66
CA SER A 493 37.18 -8.53 -27.72
C SER A 493 38.20 -9.26 -28.60
N LYS A 494 38.30 -10.59 -28.50
CA LYS A 494 39.17 -11.41 -29.36
C LYS A 494 38.75 -11.39 -30.83
N LYS A 495 37.45 -11.22 -31.11
CA LYS A 495 36.87 -11.18 -32.47
C LYS A 495 36.84 -9.77 -33.08
N GLY A 496 36.98 -8.73 -32.26
CA GLY A 496 36.84 -7.33 -32.69
C GLY A 496 35.40 -6.82 -32.75
N ASP A 497 34.44 -7.55 -32.15
CA ASP A 497 33.01 -7.17 -32.08
C ASP A 497 32.81 -6.10 -30.97
N MET A 498 33.27 -4.87 -31.23
CA MET A 498 33.34 -3.82 -30.21
C MET A 498 31.97 -3.37 -29.68
N MET A 499 30.91 -3.46 -30.48
CA MET A 499 29.57 -3.03 -30.05
C MET A 499 28.98 -3.97 -28.96
N PRO A 500 28.90 -5.30 -29.17
CA PRO A 500 28.55 -6.23 -28.09
C PRO A 500 29.51 -6.18 -26.90
N ALA A 501 30.82 -6.04 -27.14
CA ALA A 501 31.81 -5.96 -26.07
C ALA A 501 31.56 -4.76 -25.15
N ASN A 502 31.36 -3.57 -25.72
CA ASN A 502 31.09 -2.35 -24.95
C ASN A 502 29.75 -2.43 -24.21
N GLU A 503 28.72 -2.98 -24.84
CA GLU A 503 27.41 -3.14 -24.20
C GLU A 503 27.46 -4.13 -23.04
N MET A 504 28.09 -5.30 -23.24
CA MET A 504 28.32 -6.27 -22.17
C MET A 504 29.18 -5.70 -21.05
N GLN A 505 30.24 -4.94 -21.35
CA GLN A 505 31.08 -4.30 -20.34
C GLN A 505 30.29 -3.26 -19.51
N ARG A 506 29.41 -2.49 -20.16
CA ARG A 506 28.53 -1.52 -19.49
C ARG A 506 27.58 -2.24 -18.53
N ILE A 507 26.92 -3.31 -19.00
CA ILE A 507 26.00 -4.11 -18.18
C ILE A 507 26.76 -4.79 -17.03
N PHE A 508 27.91 -5.41 -17.32
CA PHE A 508 28.75 -6.09 -16.34
C PHE A 508 29.25 -5.16 -15.22
N SER A 509 29.53 -3.89 -15.54
CA SER A 509 29.99 -2.90 -14.55
C SER A 509 28.86 -2.30 -13.72
N ALA A 510 27.60 -2.46 -14.16
CA ALA A 510 26.41 -1.94 -13.49
C ALA A 510 25.72 -2.99 -12.60
N LEU A 511 26.02 -4.28 -12.80
CA LEU A 511 25.63 -5.40 -11.95
C LEU A 511 26.61 -5.55 -10.79
#